data_AF-A0A316AF85-F1
#
_entry.id   AF-A0A316AF85-F1
#
_cell.length_a   1.000
_cell.length_b   1.000
_cell.length_c   1.000
_cell.angle_alpha   90.00
_cell.angle_beta   90.00
_cell.angle_gamma   90.00
#
_symmetry.space_group_name_H-M   'P 1'
#
loop_
_entity.id
_entity.type
_entity.pdbx_description
1 polymer ?
#
loop_
_entity_poly.entity_id
_entity_poly.type
_entity_poly.pdbx_seq_one_letter_code
_entity_poly.pdbx_strand_id
1 'polypeptide(L)'
;MHASFRILDFLHFRSLINRIDLHSKLFDLSDEADYECIEAPCLNLYHKLPLCEFIQVRELVNGTHFAIELNSMLHVALYQDPSMA
;
A
#
# COMPACT_ATOMS: atom_id res chain seq x y z
N MET A 1 19.51 6.90 -1.46
CA MET A 1 18.52 6.76 -2.56
C MET A 1 17.25 7.49 -2.14
N HIS A 2 17.05 8.73 -2.58
CA HIS A 2 15.81 9.48 -2.28
C HIS A 2 14.78 9.14 -3.35
N ALA A 3 14.03 8.05 -3.15
CA ALA A 3 12.81 7.84 -3.93
C ALA A 3 11.76 8.83 -3.39
N SER A 4 11.61 9.97 -4.06
CA SER A 4 10.46 10.85 -3.87
C SER A 4 9.24 10.11 -4.42
N PHE A 5 8.58 9.29 -3.60
CA PHE A 5 7.28 8.74 -3.95
C PHE A 5 6.30 9.90 -4.08
N ARG A 6 5.91 10.24 -5.31
CA ARG A 6 4.79 11.15 -5.51
C ARG A 6 3.54 10.44 -5.02
N ILE A 7 2.60 11.21 -4.45
CA ILE A 7 1.36 10.64 -3.91
C ILE A 7 0.61 9.78 -4.94
N LEU A 8 0.61 10.20 -6.21
CA LEU A 8 -0.01 9.43 -7.30
C LEU A 8 0.67 8.08 -7.54
N ASP A 9 2.00 8.03 -7.52
CA ASP A 9 2.75 6.79 -7.69
C ASP A 9 2.47 5.83 -6.52
N PHE A 10 2.36 6.36 -5.30
CA PHE A 10 1.95 5.60 -4.12
C PHE A 10 0.52 5.06 -4.25
N LEU A 11 -0.45 5.88 -4.69
CA LEU A 11 -1.84 5.45 -4.86
C LEU A 11 -1.97 4.35 -5.92
N HIS A 12 -1.23 4.46 -7.03
CA HIS A 12 -1.16 3.40 -8.04
C HIS A 12 -0.55 2.12 -7.48
N PHE A 13 0.56 2.22 -6.76
CA PHE A 13 1.19 1.08 -6.11
C PHE A 13 0.22 0.40 -5.12
N ARG A 14 -0.46 1.18 -4.28
CA ARG A 14 -1.51 0.67 -3.38
C ARG A 14 -2.62 -0.05 -4.13
N SER A 15 -3.12 0.53 -5.22
CA SER A 15 -4.16 -0.11 -6.03
C SER A 15 -3.69 -1.44 -6.60
N LEU A 16 -2.42 -1.56 -6.99
CA LEU A 16 -1.85 -2.81 -7.50
C LEU A 16 -1.77 -3.86 -6.40
N ILE A 17 -1.20 -3.50 -5.24
CA ILE A 17 -1.08 -4.40 -4.09
C ILE A 17 -2.44 -4.92 -3.64
N ASN A 18 -3.46 -4.05 -3.57
CA ASN A 18 -4.79 -4.44 -3.10
C ASN A 18 -5.60 -5.27 -4.09
N ARG A 19 -5.23 -5.31 -5.39
CA ARG A 19 -5.94 -6.12 -6.41
C ARG A 19 -5.65 -7.61 -6.32
N ILE A 20 -4.55 -7.99 -5.69
CA ILE A 20 -4.16 -9.40 -5.56
C ILE A 20 -5.15 -10.12 -4.64
N ASP A 21 -5.63 -11.29 -5.06
CA ASP A 21 -6.58 -12.07 -4.25
C ASP A 21 -5.81 -12.93 -3.23
N LEU A 22 -5.66 -12.39 -2.03
CA LEU A 22 -5.04 -13.10 -0.90
C LEU A 22 -5.88 -14.28 -0.43
N HIS A 23 -7.20 -14.21 -0.54
CA HIS A 23 -8.06 -15.26 -0.02
C HIS A 23 -7.81 -16.54 -0.83
N SER A 24 -7.88 -16.45 -2.16
CA SER A 24 -7.59 -17.60 -3.02
C SER A 24 -6.18 -18.16 -2.79
N LYS A 25 -5.17 -17.31 -2.56
CA LYS A 25 -3.79 -17.75 -2.29
C LYS A 25 -3.61 -18.45 -0.94
N LEU A 26 -4.31 -18.01 0.11
CA LEU A 26 -4.21 -18.61 1.43
C LEU A 26 -4.81 -20.03 1.51
N PHE A 27 -5.73 -20.37 0.61
CA PHE A 27 -6.35 -21.69 0.55
C PHE A 27 -5.73 -22.61 -0.53
N ASP A 28 -4.80 -22.08 -1.32
CA ASP A 28 -4.01 -22.88 -2.25
C ASP A 28 -2.82 -23.48 -1.50
N LEU A 29 -2.68 -24.80 -1.57
CA LEU A 29 -1.66 -25.57 -0.85
C LEU A 29 -0.44 -25.88 -1.74
N SER A 30 -0.36 -25.31 -2.93
CA SER A 30 0.78 -25.48 -3.82
C SER A 30 1.96 -24.57 -3.42
N ASP A 31 3.19 -25.02 -3.69
CA ASP A 31 4.41 -24.26 -3.40
C ASP A 31 4.45 -22.91 -4.16
N GLU A 32 3.72 -22.79 -5.26
CA GLU A 32 3.57 -21.53 -6.00
C GLU A 32 2.76 -20.48 -5.24
N ALA A 33 1.83 -20.92 -4.38
CA ALA A 33 1.00 -20.03 -3.57
C ALA A 33 1.77 -19.40 -2.40
N ASP A 34 2.89 -19.99 -1.98
CA ASP A 34 3.77 -19.46 -0.92
C ASP A 34 4.45 -18.14 -1.31
N TYR A 35 4.32 -17.71 -2.57
CA TYR A 35 4.94 -16.50 -3.08
C TYR A 35 3.99 -15.61 -3.88
N GLU A 36 4.34 -14.33 -3.94
CA GLU A 36 3.72 -13.34 -4.80
C GLU A 36 4.76 -12.50 -5.54
N CYS A 37 4.50 -12.21 -6.81
CA CYS A 37 5.32 -11.32 -7.60
C CYS A 37 4.69 -9.92 -7.59
N ILE A 38 5.42 -8.95 -7.04
CA ILE A 38 5.05 -7.53 -7.13
C ILE A 38 5.83 -6.92 -8.29
N GLU A 39 5.08 -6.43 -9.27
CA GLU A 39 5.62 -5.65 -10.38
C GLU A 39 5.09 -4.22 -10.31
N ALA A 40 5.98 -3.24 -10.26
CA ALA A 40 5.63 -1.84 -10.44
C ALA A 40 6.61 -1.20 -11.44
N PRO A 41 6.33 -1.31 -12.76
CA PRO A 41 7.23 -0.84 -13.82
C PRO A 41 7.55 0.65 -13.72
N CYS A 42 6.57 1.48 -13.34
CA CYS A 42 6.77 2.92 -13.16
C CYS A 42 7.78 3.26 -12.05
N LEU A 43 8.07 2.31 -11.16
CA LEU A 43 9.01 2.44 -10.05
C LEU A 43 10.27 1.58 -10.27
N ASN A 44 10.40 0.93 -11.44
CA ASN A 44 11.43 -0.08 -11.71
C ASN A 44 11.54 -1.16 -10.61
N LEU A 45 10.40 -1.56 -10.05
CA LEU A 45 10.33 -2.59 -9.01
C LEU A 45 9.82 -3.91 -9.59
N TYR A 46 10.57 -4.97 -9.37
CA TYR A 46 10.18 -6.34 -9.61
C TYR A 46 10.71 -7.19 -8.44
N HIS A 47 9.81 -7.69 -7.60
CA HIS A 47 10.19 -8.49 -6.44
C HIS A 47 9.26 -9.70 -6.27
N LYS A 48 9.85 -10.88 -6.11
CA LYS A 48 9.17 -12.06 -5.63
C LYS A 48 9.26 -12.08 -4.10
N LEU A 49 8.12 -12.02 -3.42
CA LEU A 49 8.03 -12.04 -1.97
C LEU A 49 7.35 -13.32 -1.50
N PRO A 50 7.77 -13.91 -0.36
CA PRO A 50 6.93 -14.84 0.38
C PRO A 50 5.56 -14.24 0.66
N LEU A 51 4.50 -15.06 0.66
CA LEU A 51 3.12 -14.60 0.85
C LEU A 51 2.94 -13.84 2.17
N CYS A 52 3.60 -14.29 3.24
CA CYS A 52 3.61 -13.60 4.54
C CYS A 52 4.21 -12.19 4.46
N GLU A 53 5.31 -12.00 3.72
CA GLU A 53 5.92 -10.67 3.52
C GLU A 53 5.01 -9.79 2.65
N PHE A 54 4.40 -10.36 1.61
CA PHE A 54 3.43 -9.66 0.79
C PHE A 54 2.23 -9.14 1.61
N ILE A 55 1.70 -9.96 2.53
CA ILE A 55 0.63 -9.54 3.45
C ILE A 55 1.09 -8.35 4.29
N GLN A 56 2.31 -8.39 4.84
CA GLN A 56 2.86 -7.26 5.62
C GLN A 56 2.99 -5.99 4.78
N VAL A 57 3.43 -6.10 3.51
CA VAL A 57 3.50 -4.96 2.59
C VAL A 57 2.11 -4.38 2.34
N ARG A 58 1.09 -5.23 2.12
CA ARG A 58 -0.30 -4.77 1.95
C ARG A 58 -0.78 -3.97 3.15
N GLU A 59 -0.57 -4.49 4.36
CA GLU A 59 -0.96 -3.80 5.59
C GLU A 59 -0.22 -2.47 5.75
N LEU A 60 1.09 -2.45 5.50
CA LEU A 60 1.90 -1.23 5.57
C LEU A 60 1.40 -0.15 4.60
N VAL A 61 1.10 -0.54 3.35
CA VAL A 61 0.62 0.39 2.32
C VAL A 61 -0.76 0.93 2.67
N ASN A 62 -1.67 0.09 3.19
CA ASN A 62 -2.98 0.54 3.63
C ASN A 62 -2.91 1.43 4.87
N GLY A 63 -2.08 1.10 5.85
CA GLY A 63 -1.81 1.94 7.01
C GLY A 63 -1.20 3.30 6.64
N THR A 64 -0.31 3.33 5.66
CA THR A 64 0.26 4.57 5.12
C THR A 64 -0.81 5.46 4.49
N HIS A 65 -1.72 4.88 3.69
CA HIS A 65 -2.84 5.63 3.12
C HIS A 65 -3.75 6.22 4.20
N PHE A 66 -4.11 5.41 5.19
CA PHE A 66 -4.90 5.86 6.33
C PHE A 66 -4.23 7.03 7.06
N ALA A 67 -2.93 6.95 7.33
CA ALA A 67 -2.19 8.03 7.99
C ALA A 67 -2.19 9.34 7.17
N ILE A 68 -2.07 9.24 5.84
CA ILE A 68 -2.15 10.40 4.94
C ILE A 68 -3.53 11.04 5.01
N GLU A 69 -4.60 10.25 4.92
CA GLU A 69 -5.99 10.74 5.01
C GLU A 69 -6.25 11.38 6.37
N LEU A 70 -5.86 10.72 7.46
CA LEU A 70 -6.01 11.23 8.82
C LEU A 70 -5.28 12.55 9.00
N ASN A 71 -4.04 12.65 8.54
CA ASN A 71 -3.28 13.90 8.62
C ASN A 71 -3.96 15.02 7.84
N SER A 72 -4.51 14.73 6.66
CA SER A 72 -5.27 15.71 5.89
C SER A 72 -6.53 16.15 6.63
N MET A 73 -7.29 15.22 7.23
CA MET A 73 -8.50 15.54 7.99
C MET A 73 -8.18 16.40 9.22
N LEU A 74 -7.13 16.05 9.97
CA LEU A 74 -6.67 16.81 11.13
C LEU A 74 -6.24 18.23 10.73
N HIS A 75 -5.54 18.37 9.62
CA HIS A 75 -5.11 19.69 9.15
C HIS A 75 -6.32 20.59 8.81
N VAL A 76 -7.37 20.04 8.21
CA VAL A 76 -8.62 20.76 7.95
C VAL A 76 -9.28 21.15 9.28
N ALA A 77 -9.48 20.19 10.17
CA ALA A 77 -10.20 20.40 11.42
C ALA A 77 -9.50 21.38 12.37
N LEU A 78 -8.16 21.35 12.44
CA LEU A 78 -7.40 22.15 13.39
C LEU A 78 -7.03 23.54 12.87
N TYR A 79 -6.91 23.74 11.56
CA TYR A 79 -6.36 24.97 11.00
C TYR A 79 -7.25 25.67 9.97
N GLN A 80 -8.30 25.01 9.48
CA GLN A 80 -9.18 25.56 8.44
C GLN A 80 -10.63 25.73 8.91
N ASP A 81 -10.99 25.19 10.09
CA ASP A 81 -12.28 25.45 10.71
C ASP A 81 -12.21 26.70 11.60
N PRO A 82 -12.82 27.84 11.21
CA PRO A 82 -12.77 29.07 11.97
C PRO A 82 -13.55 29.01 13.29
N SER A 83 -14.29 27.93 13.57
CA SER A 83 -14.96 27.72 14.86
C SER A 83 -14.01 27.22 15.97
N MET A 84 -12.79 26.81 15.60
CA MET A 84 -11.74 26.31 16.50
C MET A 84 -10.55 27.27 16.65
N ALA A 85 -10.61 28.48 16.06
CA ALA A 85 -9.58 29.52 16.14
C ALA A 85 -9.85 30.58 17.22
#